data_AF-A0A9X1XCQ8-F1
#
_entry.id   AF-A0A9X1XCQ8-F1
#
_cell.length_a   1.000
_cell.length_b   1.000
_cell.length_c   1.000
_cell.angle_alpha   90.00
_cell.angle_beta   90.00
_cell.angle_gamma   90.00
#
_symmetry.space_group_name_H-M   'P 1'
#
loop_
_entity.id
_entity.type
_entity.pdbx_description
1 polymer ?
#
loop_
_entity_poly.entity_id
_entity_poly.type
_entity_poly.pdbx_seq_one_letter_code
_entity_poly.pdbx_strand_id
1 'polypeptide(L)'
;MQEQIRHMKNAYAQLYEIENTLRLIITSTMETKYGANWYNIISIKLLKRRPHKEFINLNFHELITLFRISPELIKIFPINIIKSFPSIYPIRNKIAHCKYLNDDELLKLNNFHLRFINVLSSMQKVKIDRYSIETFGKH
;
A
#
# COMPACT_ATOMS: atom_id res chain seq x y z
N MET A 1 -16.96 26.75 -0.04
CA MET A 1 -15.72 26.68 0.77
C MET A 1 -15.71 25.52 1.76
N GLN A 2 -16.72 25.38 2.64
CA GLN A 2 -16.77 24.24 3.60
C GLN A 2 -16.75 22.87 2.92
N GLU A 3 -17.47 22.72 1.81
CA GLU A 3 -17.54 21.47 1.05
C GLU A 3 -16.17 21.07 0.45
N GLN A 4 -15.45 22.01 -0.14
CA GLN A 4 -14.12 21.77 -0.71
C GLN A 4 -13.11 21.36 0.37
N ILE A 5 -13.19 21.97 1.56
CA ILE A 5 -12.36 21.58 2.71
C ILE A 5 -12.69 20.15 3.13
N ARG A 6 -13.98 19.80 3.19
CA ARG A 6 -14.43 18.42 3.51
C ARG A 6 -13.88 17.40 2.51
N HIS A 7 -13.97 17.69 1.21
CA HIS A 7 -13.42 16.84 0.16
C HIS A 7 -11.91 16.64 0.30
N MET A 8 -11.15 17.72 0.51
CA MET A 8 -9.69 17.63 0.66
C MET A 8 -9.28 16.89 1.93
N LYS A 9 -10.00 17.07 3.05
CA LYS A 9 -9.78 16.29 4.28
C LYS A 9 -9.97 14.80 4.04
N ASN A 10 -11.04 14.42 3.36
CA ASN A 10 -11.31 13.02 3.03
C ASN A 10 -10.24 12.45 2.09
N ALA A 11 -9.88 13.19 1.04
CA ALA A 11 -8.85 12.77 0.10
C ALA A 11 -7.48 12.56 0.78
N TYR A 12 -7.10 13.46 1.70
CA TYR A 12 -5.88 13.30 2.49
C TYR A 12 -5.95 12.03 3.36
N ALA A 13 -7.07 11.82 4.05
CA ALA A 13 -7.26 10.65 4.91
C ALA A 13 -7.13 9.33 4.11
N GLN A 14 -7.78 9.24 2.95
CA GLN A 14 -7.70 8.07 2.07
C GLN A 14 -6.28 7.80 1.58
N LEU A 15 -5.58 8.84 1.14
CA LEU A 15 -4.19 8.70 0.70
C LEU A 15 -3.29 8.26 1.85
N TYR A 16 -3.43 8.89 3.01
CA TYR A 16 -2.68 8.55 4.23
C TYR A 16 -2.91 7.08 4.63
N GLU A 17 -4.15 6.61 4.59
CA GLU A 17 -4.49 5.22 4.89
C GLU A 17 -3.84 4.24 3.90
N ILE A 18 -3.88 4.55 2.60
CA ILE A 18 -3.21 3.73 1.56
C ILE A 18 -1.71 3.68 1.80
N GLU A 19 -1.04 4.83 1.99
CA GLU A 19 0.41 4.90 2.16
C GLU A 19 0.85 4.12 3.42
N ASN A 20 0.18 4.32 4.55
CA ASN A 20 0.56 3.66 5.80
C ASN A 20 0.22 2.17 5.81
N THR A 21 -0.90 1.78 5.19
CA THR A 21 -1.23 0.35 5.07
C THR A 21 -0.21 -0.38 4.22
N LEU A 22 0.26 0.24 3.12
CA LEU A 22 1.36 -0.32 2.34
C LEU A 22 2.63 -0.45 3.17
N ARG A 23 3.00 0.57 3.95
CA ARG A 23 4.18 0.49 4.83
C ARG A 23 4.05 -0.68 5.81
N LEU A 24 2.92 -0.80 6.50
CA LEU A 24 2.67 -1.88 7.46
C LEU A 24 2.77 -3.25 6.82
N ILE A 25 2.15 -3.45 5.66
CA ILE A 25 2.18 -4.73 4.93
C ILE A 25 3.61 -5.06 4.50
N ILE A 26 4.33 -4.09 3.96
CA ILE A 26 5.71 -4.27 3.52
C ILE A 26 6.59 -4.62 4.72
N THR A 27 6.55 -3.82 5.79
CA THR A 27 7.32 -4.06 7.01
C THR A 27 7.03 -5.45 7.56
N SER A 28 5.77 -5.77 7.83
CA SER A 28 5.39 -7.06 8.41
C SER A 28 5.83 -8.25 7.53
N THR A 29 5.60 -8.17 6.23
CA THR A 29 5.97 -9.25 5.30
C THR A 29 7.48 -9.44 5.23
N MET A 30 8.21 -8.34 5.09
CA MET A 30 9.64 -8.38 4.85
C MET A 30 10.41 -8.69 6.15
N GLU A 31 9.96 -8.20 7.31
CA GLU A 31 10.49 -8.59 8.61
C GLU A 31 10.28 -10.07 8.89
N THR A 32 9.10 -10.61 8.59
CA THR A 32 8.82 -12.04 8.75
C THR A 32 9.76 -12.88 7.88
N LYS A 33 10.08 -12.43 6.67
CA LYS A 33 10.91 -13.18 5.71
C LYS A 33 12.41 -13.02 5.92
N TYR A 34 12.87 -11.82 6.26
CA TYR A 34 14.30 -11.44 6.23
C TYR A 34 14.82 -10.87 7.57
N GLY A 35 13.98 -10.77 8.60
CA GLY A 35 14.32 -10.25 9.92
C GLY A 35 14.30 -8.73 10.03
N ALA A 36 14.64 -8.20 11.20
CA ALA A 36 14.55 -6.76 11.52
C ALA A 36 15.36 -5.86 10.56
N ASN A 37 16.47 -6.35 10.00
CA ASN A 37 17.31 -5.60 9.07
C ASN A 37 16.94 -5.83 7.58
N TRP A 38 15.71 -6.28 7.31
CA TRP A 38 15.26 -6.66 5.97
C TRP A 38 15.52 -5.60 4.91
N TYR A 39 15.33 -4.31 5.24
CA TYR A 39 15.39 -3.24 4.24
C TYR A 39 16.80 -3.05 3.66
N ASN A 40 17.83 -3.15 4.50
CA ASN A 40 19.22 -3.16 4.05
C ASN A 40 19.54 -4.39 3.20
N ILE A 41 19.06 -5.58 3.64
CA ILE A 41 19.27 -6.84 2.94
C ILE A 41 18.66 -6.79 1.54
N ILE A 42 17.40 -6.39 1.41
CA ILE A 42 16.70 -6.40 0.12
C ILE A 42 17.16 -5.29 -0.81
N SER A 43 17.61 -4.15 -0.26
CA SER A 43 18.12 -3.06 -1.11
C SER A 43 19.36 -3.52 -1.85
N ILE A 44 20.25 -4.25 -1.18
CA ILE A 44 21.43 -4.84 -1.81
C ILE A 44 21.03 -5.98 -2.76
N LYS A 45 20.15 -6.90 -2.32
CA LYS A 45 19.79 -8.08 -3.11
C LYS A 45 18.94 -7.79 -4.35
N LEU A 46 17.90 -6.97 -4.22
CA LEU A 46 16.91 -6.71 -5.26
C LEU A 46 17.18 -5.41 -6.02
N LEU A 47 17.54 -4.34 -5.31
CA LEU A 47 17.81 -3.03 -5.92
C LEU A 47 19.28 -2.85 -6.36
N LYS A 48 20.17 -3.80 -6.01
CA LYS A 48 21.61 -3.76 -6.30
C LYS A 48 22.29 -2.47 -5.84
N ARG A 49 21.76 -1.84 -4.79
CA ARG A 49 22.30 -0.59 -4.23
C ARG A 49 22.02 -0.49 -2.74
N ARG A 50 22.86 0.25 -2.02
CA ARG A 50 22.58 0.57 -0.61
C ARG A 50 21.34 1.48 -0.54
N PRO A 51 20.51 1.35 0.52
CA PRO A 51 19.42 2.28 0.72
C PRO A 51 19.99 3.68 0.94
N HIS A 52 19.44 4.66 0.23
CA HIS A 52 19.85 6.07 0.33
C HIS A 52 19.04 6.83 1.40
N LYS A 53 18.02 6.18 1.97
CA LYS A 53 17.15 6.70 3.03
C LYS A 53 16.55 5.55 3.81
N GLU A 54 16.05 5.82 5.00
CA GLU A 54 15.32 4.83 5.80
C GLU A 54 13.99 4.44 5.13
N PHE A 55 13.52 3.22 5.42
CA PHE A 55 12.27 2.70 4.86
C PHE A 55 11.07 3.61 5.16
N ILE A 56 10.99 4.15 6.38
CA ILE A 56 9.90 5.03 6.81
C ILE A 56 9.82 6.32 5.97
N ASN A 57 10.95 6.75 5.40
CA ASN A 57 11.08 7.97 4.60
C ASN A 57 10.92 7.73 3.09
N LEU A 58 10.62 6.50 2.67
CA LEU A 58 10.31 6.22 1.26
C LEU A 58 9.08 6.98 0.79
N ASN A 59 9.14 7.56 -0.41
CA ASN A 59 7.98 8.20 -1.01
C ASN A 59 7.09 7.12 -1.64
N PHE A 60 5.85 7.50 -1.96
CA PHE A 60 4.85 6.57 -2.49
C PHE A 60 5.35 5.73 -3.67
N HIS A 61 5.96 6.37 -4.68
CA HIS A 61 6.47 5.66 -5.86
C HIS A 61 7.57 4.64 -5.53
N GLU A 62 8.34 4.86 -4.47
CA GLU A 62 9.39 3.93 -4.02
C GLU A 62 8.80 2.75 -3.25
N LEU A 63 7.75 2.99 -2.45
CA LEU A 63 6.97 1.91 -1.85
C LEU A 63 6.39 1.00 -2.93
N ILE A 64 5.80 1.58 -3.99
CA ILE A 64 5.26 0.80 -5.11
C ILE A 64 6.38 0.08 -5.87
N THR A 65 7.56 0.69 -6.01
CA THR A 65 8.71 0.02 -6.63
C THR A 65 9.12 -1.21 -5.83
N LEU A 66 9.28 -1.10 -4.51
CA LEU A 66 9.53 -2.25 -3.64
C LEU A 66 8.46 -3.33 -3.79
N PHE A 67 7.20 -2.91 -3.83
CA PHE A 67 6.06 -3.80 -4.01
C PHE A 67 6.15 -4.62 -5.29
N ARG A 68 6.61 -3.99 -6.39
CA ARG A 68 6.67 -4.59 -7.72
C ARG A 68 7.89 -5.49 -7.96
N ILE A 69 8.96 -5.32 -7.19
CA ILE A 69 10.19 -6.09 -7.38
C ILE A 69 10.34 -7.23 -6.37
N SER A 70 9.63 -7.17 -5.23
CA SER A 70 9.69 -8.21 -4.21
C SER A 70 8.69 -9.33 -4.52
N PRO A 71 9.15 -10.57 -4.80
CA PRO A 71 8.25 -11.69 -5.07
C PRO A 71 7.27 -11.98 -3.92
N GLU A 72 7.66 -11.67 -2.68
CA GLU A 72 6.81 -11.90 -1.51
C GLU A 72 5.70 -10.85 -1.40
N LEU A 73 5.95 -9.61 -1.86
CA LEU A 73 4.94 -8.55 -1.84
C LEU A 73 3.95 -8.68 -3.00
N ILE A 74 4.42 -9.04 -4.20
CA ILE A 74 3.56 -9.20 -5.39
C ILE A 74 2.44 -10.21 -5.15
N LYS A 75 2.68 -11.24 -4.34
CA LYS A 75 1.69 -12.28 -4.02
C LYS A 75 0.57 -11.80 -3.10
N ILE A 76 0.75 -10.66 -2.42
CA ILE A 76 -0.22 -10.16 -1.45
C ILE A 76 -1.40 -9.52 -2.16
N PHE A 77 -1.14 -8.62 -3.11
CA PHE A 77 -2.21 -7.92 -3.82
C PHE A 77 -2.48 -8.53 -5.19
N PRO A 78 -3.75 -8.54 -5.62
CA PRO A 78 -4.10 -8.77 -7.02
C PRO A 78 -3.33 -7.82 -7.96
N ILE A 79 -2.83 -8.37 -9.06
CA ILE A 79 -2.00 -7.65 -10.04
C ILE A 79 -2.70 -6.39 -10.60
N ASN A 80 -4.04 -6.42 -10.70
CA ASN A 80 -4.84 -5.30 -11.17
C ASN A 80 -4.84 -4.11 -10.20
N ILE A 81 -4.72 -4.33 -8.89
CA ILE A 81 -4.53 -3.27 -7.89
C ILE A 81 -3.15 -2.67 -8.06
N ILE A 82 -2.12 -3.52 -8.14
CA ILE A 82 -0.72 -3.09 -8.28
C ILE A 82 -0.55 -2.21 -9.53
N LYS A 83 -1.13 -2.64 -10.66
CA LYS A 83 -1.11 -1.88 -11.92
C LYS A 83 -1.87 -0.56 -11.85
N SER A 84 -2.79 -0.39 -10.91
CA SER A 84 -3.58 0.84 -10.76
C SER A 84 -2.93 1.91 -9.88
N PHE A 85 -1.88 1.61 -9.11
CA PHE A 85 -1.18 2.60 -8.28
C PHE A 85 -0.64 3.83 -9.03
N PRO A 86 -0.01 3.69 -10.22
CA PRO A 86 0.47 4.86 -10.96
C PRO A 86 -0.64 5.87 -11.28
N SER A 87 -1.89 5.41 -11.38
CA SER A 87 -3.03 6.26 -11.73
C SER A 87 -3.37 7.30 -10.66
N ILE A 88 -2.95 7.09 -9.40
CA ILE A 88 -3.17 8.02 -8.29
C ILE A 88 -1.95 8.90 -7.99
N TYR A 89 -0.82 8.74 -8.70
CA TYR A 89 0.37 9.58 -8.49
C TYR A 89 0.09 11.08 -8.72
N PRO A 90 -0.63 11.49 -9.78
CA PRO A 90 -0.95 12.91 -9.97
C PRO A 90 -1.78 13.48 -8.81
N ILE A 91 -2.74 12.68 -8.30
CA ILE A 91 -3.61 13.04 -7.17
C ILE A 91 -2.78 13.21 -5.90
N ARG A 92 -1.91 12.24 -5.61
CA ARG A 92 -0.95 12.29 -4.49
C ARG A 92 -0.10 13.55 -4.55
N ASN A 93 0.45 13.86 -5.72
CA ASN A 93 1.28 15.05 -5.91
C ASN A 93 0.48 16.34 -5.69
N LYS A 94 -0.77 16.41 -6.17
CA LYS A 94 -1.64 17.56 -5.90
C LYS A 94 -1.89 17.73 -4.40
N ILE A 95 -2.24 16.67 -3.69
CA ILE A 95 -2.46 16.69 -2.23
C ILE A 95 -1.18 17.16 -1.51
N ALA A 96 -0.01 16.63 -1.88
CA ALA A 96 1.27 17.00 -1.28
C ALA A 96 1.65 18.47 -1.49
N HIS A 97 1.13 19.10 -2.56
CA HIS A 97 1.32 20.53 -2.85
C HIS A 97 0.11 21.38 -2.46
N CYS A 98 -0.78 20.87 -1.59
CA CYS A 98 -1.98 21.57 -1.12
C CYS A 98 -2.89 22.07 -2.27
N LYS A 99 -2.89 21.38 -3.41
CA LYS A 99 -3.73 21.72 -4.57
C LYS A 99 -5.07 21.01 -4.47
N TYR A 100 -6.14 21.73 -4.80
CA TYR A 100 -7.48 21.16 -4.89
C TYR A 100 -7.56 20.09 -5.98
N LEU A 101 -8.34 19.05 -5.67
CA LEU A 101 -8.73 18.02 -6.61
C LEU A 101 -10.03 18.41 -7.29
N ASN A 102 -10.17 18.08 -8.57
CA ASN A 102 -11.46 18.17 -9.26
C ASN A 102 -12.33 16.93 -8.95
N ASP A 103 -13.58 16.94 -9.40
CA ASP A 103 -14.53 15.87 -9.11
C ASP A 103 -14.09 14.51 -9.69
N ASP A 104 -13.49 14.50 -10.88
CA ASP A 104 -12.95 13.28 -11.49
C ASP A 104 -11.80 12.67 -10.68
N GLU A 105 -10.92 13.52 -10.14
CA GLU A 105 -9.81 13.11 -9.29
C GLU A 105 -10.29 12.59 -7.94
N LEU A 106 -11.28 13.25 -7.34
CA LEU A 106 -11.92 12.78 -6.11
C LEU A 106 -12.58 11.42 -6.34
N LEU A 107 -13.36 11.27 -7.42
CA LEU A 107 -14.00 10.01 -7.78
C LEU A 107 -12.96 8.91 -8.04
N LYS A 108 -11.88 9.23 -8.75
CA LYS A 108 -10.79 8.28 -9.03
C LYS A 108 -10.09 7.81 -7.75
N LEU A 109 -9.81 8.73 -6.82
CA LEU A 109 -9.23 8.39 -5.53
C LEU A 109 -10.18 7.53 -4.69
N ASN A 110 -11.45 7.91 -4.59
CA ASN A 110 -12.49 7.16 -3.88
C ASN A 110 -12.60 5.72 -4.43
N ASN A 111 -12.70 5.56 -5.75
CA ASN A 111 -12.81 4.25 -6.39
C ASN A 111 -11.56 3.40 -6.17
N PHE A 112 -10.37 4.01 -6.23
CA PHE A 112 -9.12 3.31 -5.93
C PHE A 112 -9.08 2.86 -4.46
N HIS A 113 -9.41 3.76 -3.53
CA HIS A 113 -9.44 3.51 -2.09
C HIS A 113 -10.42 2.38 -1.74
N LEU A 114 -11.65 2.42 -2.24
CA LEU A 114 -12.64 1.37 -2.04
C LEU A 114 -12.15 0.00 -2.53
N ARG A 115 -11.56 -0.05 -3.74
CA ARG A 115 -10.98 -1.28 -4.28
C ARG A 115 -9.82 -1.79 -3.42
N PHE A 116 -8.98 -0.89 -2.93
CA PHE A 116 -7.84 -1.21 -2.07
C PHE A 116 -8.33 -1.81 -0.74
N ILE A 117 -9.28 -1.16 -0.06
CA ILE A 117 -9.85 -1.66 1.20
C ILE A 117 -10.58 -3.00 1.00
N ASN A 118 -11.36 -3.17 -0.06
CA ASN A 118 -12.05 -4.43 -0.34
C ASN A 118 -11.08 -5.61 -0.49
N VAL A 119 -9.92 -5.35 -1.09
CA VAL A 119 -8.86 -6.33 -1.25
C VAL A 119 -8.18 -6.66 0.09
N LEU A 120 -8.01 -5.68 0.98
CA LEU A 120 -7.53 -5.95 2.34
C LEU A 120 -8.52 -6.79 3.16
N SER A 121 -9.81 -6.45 3.07
CA SER A 121 -10.89 -7.15 3.77
C SER A 121 -11.01 -8.61 3.32
N SER A 122 -10.83 -8.89 2.02
CA SER A 122 -10.84 -10.27 1.52
C SER A 122 -9.61 -11.07 2.01
N MET A 123 -8.43 -10.44 2.13
CA MET A 123 -7.25 -11.10 2.70
C MET A 123 -7.41 -11.47 4.17
N GLN A 124 -8.07 -10.62 4.98
CA GLN A 124 -8.32 -10.92 6.38
C GLN A 124 -9.27 -12.12 6.55
N LYS A 125 -10.33 -12.20 5.73
CA LYS A 125 -11.24 -13.36 5.73
C LYS A 125 -10.52 -14.66 5.37
N VAL A 126 -9.67 -14.64 4.34
CA VAL A 126 -8.88 -15.81 3.93
C VAL A 126 -7.92 -16.30 5.03
N LYS A 127 -7.35 -15.38 5.84
CA LYS A 127 -6.54 -15.79 6.99
C LYS A 127 -7.38 -16.49 8.06
N ILE A 128 -8.57 -15.98 8.37
CA ILE A 128 -9.49 -16.57 9.37
C ILE A 128 -9.96 -17.97 8.92
N ASP A 129 -10.28 -18.14 7.64
CA ASP A 129 -10.74 -19.42 7.10
C ASP A 129 -9.65 -20.49 7.16
N ARG A 130 -8.38 -20.13 6.92
CA ARG A 130 -7.24 -21.08 7.02
C ARG A 130 -7.00 -21.57 8.46
N TYR A 131 -7.11 -20.70 9.46
CA TYR A 131 -7.01 -21.11 10.87
C TYR A 131 -8.19 -21.99 11.32
N SER A 132 -9.36 -21.83 10.69
CA SER A 132 -10.56 -22.62 11.00
C SER A 132 -10.52 -24.04 10.41
N ILE A 133 -9.73 -24.27 9.36
CA ILE A 133 -9.59 -25.60 8.74
C ILE A 133 -8.49 -26.42 9.45
N GLU A 134 -7.43 -25.76 9.94
CA GLU A 134 -6.32 -26.43 10.64
C GLU A 134 -6.68 -26.93 12.06
N THR A 135 -7.79 -26.45 12.64
CA THR A 135 -8.27 -26.86 13.97
C THR A 135 -9.26 -28.03 13.97
N PHE A 136 -9.79 -28.43 12.81
CA PHE A 136 -10.77 -29.53 12.70
C PHE A 136 -10.24 -30.80 12.01
N GLY A 137 -8.94 -30.85 11.66
CA GLY A 137 -8.32 -31.98 10.96
C GLY A 137 -7.46 -32.91 11.82
N LYS A 138 -7.54 -32.83 13.15
CA LYS A 138 -6.81 -33.70 14.08
C LYS A 138 -7.72 -34.18 15.21
N HIS A 139 -8.68 -35.04 14.91
CA HIS A 139 -9.25 -35.97 15.88
C HIS A 139 -9.60 -37.28 15.17
#